data_AF-B9S1W5-F1
#
_entry.id   AF-B9S1W5-F1
#
_cell.length_a   1.000
_cell.length_b   1.000
_cell.length_c   1.000
_cell.angle_alpha   90.00
_cell.angle_beta   90.00
_cell.angle_gamma   90.00
#
_symmetry.space_group_name_H-M   'P 1'
#
loop_
_entity.id
_entity.type
_entity.pdbx_description
1 polymer ?
#
loop_
_entity_poly.entity_id
_entity_poly.type
_entity_poly.pdbx_seq_one_letter_code
_entity_poly.pdbx_strand_id
1 'polypeptide(L)'
;MPNSCLPADSIESHANEERNLTSNTNSNHDSQSHPEGLVDLVLIKILYGLLFLNLKIYIFFFKLLTDAPAPPHSLPPPPADGNNNNPQTADKTKFNRSIVDESEKLCELRYGSYCLWREQHREDMKDSMVKKLKDRLFVARSYYPSIAKLPGQSQLTQELKQCIQELERVFSESTTDADLKPSIQKTSERMEVAIAKSKKFPVECHNVARKLGQILEITEDEAHFHMRQSAFLYQLAVQTMPKSLHCLSMKLTVEYFNSALRDMELPPSEKFSDPTLHHYVMFSNNILASSVVINSTVTHTRDSGNMVFHVLTDEQNYFGMKLWFFRNTYREAAIQVLNIEHLDLDYHDKAALLSMSLPVEFRVSFHSVDNPSSTSLKTEYISVFSHAHYLLPYIFQNLKKVVVLDDDVVIQRDLSDLWNINLGGKVNGALQLCSVRLGQLTRYLGDNIFDKNSCLWMSGLNIIDLARWRELDLTETYRKLGQLVTKLTESIEGAALTASLLTFDDQIFALDKVWVLSGLGHDRELNAQDIKNAAVLHYNGKMKPWLELGIPKYKHYWKSYLNGDDQFLSQCNVNQ
;
A
#
# COMPACT_ATOMS: atom_id res chain seq x y z
N MET A 1 27.29 10.68 50.52
CA MET A 1 27.40 11.95 49.76
C MET A 1 26.17 12.05 48.87
N PRO A 2 25.45 13.18 48.85
CA PRO A 2 24.21 13.27 48.07
C PRO A 2 24.55 13.43 46.59
N ASN A 3 24.06 12.51 45.76
CA ASN A 3 24.16 12.55 44.30
C ASN A 3 23.32 13.70 43.74
N SER A 4 23.86 14.92 43.74
CA SER A 4 23.34 16.04 42.97
C SER A 4 23.78 15.91 41.51
N CYS A 5 22.85 15.99 40.56
CA CYS A 5 23.17 15.89 39.13
C CYS A 5 24.10 17.06 38.71
N LEU A 6 25.35 16.75 38.35
CA LEU A 6 26.24 17.66 37.61
C LEU A 6 25.84 17.73 36.12
N PRO A 7 26.26 18.77 35.38
CA PRO A 7 25.91 18.93 33.97
C PRO A 7 26.43 17.73 33.15
N ALA A 8 25.63 17.30 32.19
CA ALA A 8 25.85 16.10 31.39
C ALA A 8 27.19 16.13 30.66
N ASP A 9 28.07 15.18 30.98
CA ASP A 9 29.00 14.54 30.06
C ASP A 9 29.33 13.13 30.56
N SER A 10 29.00 12.13 29.74
CA SER A 10 29.52 10.76 29.69
C SER A 10 29.06 9.69 30.73
N ILE A 11 28.67 8.54 30.14
CA ILE A 11 28.77 7.13 30.61
C ILE A 11 27.49 6.41 31.06
N GLU A 12 27.21 5.37 30.26
CA GLU A 12 26.34 4.21 30.41
C GLU A 12 26.66 3.31 31.62
N SER A 13 25.63 2.57 32.07
CA SER A 13 25.61 1.10 32.23
C SER A 13 25.11 0.56 33.59
N HIS A 14 24.20 -0.43 33.47
CA HIS A 14 23.82 -1.52 34.41
C HIS A 14 23.09 -1.14 35.73
N ALA A 15 22.12 -1.89 36.27
CA ALA A 15 21.46 -3.16 35.94
C ALA A 15 20.11 -3.32 36.71
N ASN A 16 19.30 -4.27 36.20
CA ASN A 16 18.14 -5.03 36.74
C ASN A 16 17.82 -5.00 38.26
N GLU A 17 16.51 -5.08 38.62
CA GLU A 17 15.77 -6.34 38.91
C GLU A 17 14.53 -6.12 39.83
N GLU A 18 13.35 -6.65 39.42
CA GLU A 18 12.22 -7.20 40.23
C GLU A 18 11.40 -6.33 41.24
N ARG A 19 10.15 -6.61 41.65
CA ARG A 19 9.14 -7.68 41.44
C ARG A 19 7.73 -7.16 41.87
N ASN A 20 6.70 -7.81 41.30
CA ASN A 20 5.26 -7.88 41.61
C ASN A 20 4.73 -7.57 43.03
N LEU A 21 3.48 -7.05 43.12
CA LEU A 21 2.32 -7.76 43.71
C LEU A 21 1.00 -6.94 43.71
N THR A 22 -0.09 -7.70 43.82
CA THR A 22 -1.48 -7.50 43.41
C THR A 22 -2.46 -7.02 44.50
N SER A 23 -3.65 -6.61 44.05
CA SER A 23 -5.01 -6.95 44.56
C SER A 23 -5.82 -5.97 45.45
N ASN A 24 -7.02 -5.68 44.94
CA ASN A 24 -8.37 -5.62 45.54
C ASN A 24 -8.63 -4.94 46.90
N THR A 25 -9.68 -4.10 46.96
CA THR A 25 -10.96 -4.44 47.62
C THR A 25 -12.06 -3.39 47.37
N ASN A 26 -13.31 -3.88 47.35
CA ASN A 26 -14.59 -3.17 47.22
C ASN A 26 -15.02 -2.44 48.51
N SER A 27 -15.89 -1.43 48.39
CA SER A 27 -17.34 -1.46 48.75
C SER A 27 -17.90 -0.20 49.43
N ASN A 28 -19.01 0.29 48.85
CA ASN A 28 -20.27 0.84 49.39
C ASN A 28 -20.33 1.88 50.53
N HIS A 29 -21.13 2.93 50.29
CA HIS A 29 -22.29 3.26 51.14
C HIS A 29 -23.35 4.16 50.44
N ASP A 30 -24.61 3.78 50.65
CA ASP A 30 -25.94 4.47 50.55
C ASP A 30 -25.99 5.88 51.20
N SER A 31 -26.93 6.83 51.02
CA SER A 31 -28.30 6.90 50.46
C SER A 31 -28.85 8.38 50.46
N GLN A 32 -30.04 8.58 49.85
CA GLN A 32 -31.14 9.57 50.12
C GLN A 32 -31.30 10.93 49.36
N SER A 33 -32.21 10.87 48.36
CA SER A 33 -33.38 11.71 47.95
C SER A 33 -33.55 13.21 48.27
N HIS A 34 -33.81 14.04 47.22
CA HIS A 34 -35.09 14.74 46.94
C HIS A 34 -35.09 15.39 45.52
N PRO A 35 -36.26 15.73 44.90
CA PRO A 35 -36.40 15.86 43.45
C PRO A 35 -36.50 17.31 42.95
N GLU A 36 -35.47 17.78 42.26
CA GLU A 36 -35.58 18.91 41.30
C GLU A 36 -35.02 18.55 39.91
N GLY A 37 -34.80 17.26 39.65
CA GLY A 37 -33.90 16.81 38.59
C GLY A 37 -34.54 16.29 37.30
N LEU A 38 -35.81 16.58 36.96
CA LEU A 38 -36.41 15.98 35.76
C LEU A 38 -36.01 16.67 34.44
N VAL A 39 -35.69 17.96 34.46
CA VAL A 39 -35.24 18.69 33.26
C VAL A 39 -33.74 18.47 33.02
N ASP A 40 -32.95 18.39 34.10
CA ASP A 40 -31.52 18.11 34.03
C ASP A 40 -31.21 16.64 33.71
N LEU A 41 -32.01 15.65 34.14
CA LEU A 41 -31.76 14.25 33.75
C LEU A 41 -31.95 14.01 32.25
N VAL A 42 -32.84 14.75 31.59
CA VAL A 42 -33.08 14.60 30.15
C VAL A 42 -31.94 15.25 29.35
N LEU A 43 -31.47 16.43 29.76
CA LEU A 43 -30.28 17.06 29.18
C LEU A 43 -29.00 16.26 29.44
N ILE A 44 -28.83 15.70 30.64
CA ILE A 44 -27.71 14.83 30.97
C ILE A 44 -27.80 13.51 30.19
N LYS A 45 -28.99 12.93 29.97
CA LYS A 45 -29.15 11.73 29.12
C LYS A 45 -28.92 12.02 27.64
N ILE A 46 -29.26 13.22 27.14
CA ILE A 46 -28.97 13.64 25.77
C ILE A 46 -27.47 13.93 25.62
N LEU A 47 -26.83 14.59 26.59
CA LEU A 47 -25.40 14.85 26.61
C LEU A 47 -24.59 13.57 26.80
N TYR A 48 -25.00 12.66 27.68
CA TYR A 48 -24.41 11.32 27.79
C TYR A 48 -24.69 10.47 26.55
N GLY A 49 -25.86 10.62 25.92
CA GLY A 49 -26.19 9.96 24.66
C GLY A 49 -25.31 10.43 23.50
N LEU A 50 -25.07 11.75 23.40
CA LEU A 50 -24.16 12.37 22.43
C LEU A 50 -22.70 12.08 22.76
N LEU A 51 -22.31 12.01 24.05
CA LEU A 51 -20.98 11.56 24.48
C LEU A 51 -20.80 10.07 24.19
N PHE A 52 -21.81 9.22 24.38
CA PHE A 52 -21.76 7.80 24.05
C PHE A 52 -21.80 7.56 22.55
N LEU A 53 -22.46 8.42 21.76
CA LEU A 53 -22.43 8.33 20.31
C LEU A 53 -21.06 8.76 19.78
N ASN A 54 -20.50 9.87 20.30
CA ASN A 54 -19.14 10.30 19.98
C ASN A 54 -18.09 9.32 20.50
N LEU A 55 -18.26 8.72 21.68
CA LEU A 55 -17.37 7.72 22.24
C LEU A 55 -17.54 6.38 21.54
N LYS A 56 -18.73 6.01 21.04
CA LYS A 56 -18.91 4.82 20.19
C LYS A 56 -18.36 5.05 18.80
N ILE A 57 -18.47 6.24 18.21
CA ILE A 57 -17.82 6.61 16.96
C ILE A 57 -16.31 6.62 17.17
N TYR A 58 -15.82 7.23 18.25
CA TYR A 58 -14.41 7.25 18.60
C TYR A 58 -13.89 5.85 18.91
N ILE A 59 -14.61 5.00 19.65
CA ILE A 59 -14.27 3.60 19.90
C ILE A 59 -14.41 2.77 18.62
N PHE A 60 -15.34 3.06 17.72
CA PHE A 60 -15.49 2.35 16.44
C PHE A 60 -14.32 2.70 15.51
N PHE A 61 -13.95 3.98 15.40
CA PHE A 61 -12.74 4.45 14.72
C PHE A 61 -11.47 3.93 15.41
N PHE A 62 -11.41 3.97 16.74
CA PHE A 62 -10.28 3.49 17.54
C PHE A 62 -10.14 1.98 17.40
N LYS A 63 -11.24 1.21 17.35
CA LYS A 63 -11.24 -0.24 17.13
C LYS A 63 -10.90 -0.62 15.69
N LEU A 64 -11.30 0.20 14.71
CA LEU A 64 -10.80 0.14 13.32
C LEU A 64 -9.31 0.49 13.20
N LEU A 65 -8.76 1.30 14.12
CA LEU A 65 -7.36 1.76 14.12
C LEU A 65 -6.42 0.92 15.00
N THR A 66 -6.91 0.31 16.09
CA THR A 66 -6.11 -0.54 17.01
C THR A 66 -5.95 -1.95 16.46
N ASP A 67 -6.96 -2.44 15.73
CA ASP A 67 -6.91 -3.68 14.95
C ASP A 67 -6.82 -3.33 13.46
N ALA A 68 -5.86 -2.49 13.06
CA ALA A 68 -5.53 -2.39 11.65
C ALA A 68 -5.05 -3.78 11.20
N PRO A 69 -5.82 -4.52 10.37
CA PRO A 69 -5.36 -5.80 9.88
C PRO A 69 -4.04 -5.57 9.12
N ALA A 70 -3.18 -6.58 9.10
CA ALA A 70 -2.08 -6.61 8.14
C ALA A 70 -2.64 -6.22 6.76
N PRO A 71 -1.90 -5.47 5.92
CA PRO A 71 -2.42 -5.04 4.63
C PRO A 71 -3.07 -6.24 3.92
N PRO A 72 -4.30 -6.15 3.41
CA PRO A 72 -4.78 -7.14 2.45
C PRO A 72 -3.70 -7.34 1.38
N HIS A 73 -3.43 -8.60 1.05
CA HIS A 73 -2.38 -9.04 0.12
C HIS A 73 -0.93 -8.83 0.59
N SER A 74 -0.67 -8.64 1.88
CA SER A 74 0.69 -8.67 2.43
C SER A 74 1.05 -10.04 3.00
N LEU A 75 2.14 -10.58 2.46
CA LEU A 75 2.69 -11.84 2.92
C LEU A 75 3.64 -11.58 4.11
N PRO A 76 3.49 -12.23 5.27
CA PRO A 76 4.35 -12.01 6.43
C PRO A 76 5.84 -12.27 6.11
N PRO A 77 6.75 -11.49 6.70
CA PRO A 77 8.19 -11.66 6.48
C PRO A 77 8.71 -12.99 7.04
N PRO A 78 9.84 -13.51 6.51
CA PRO A 78 10.51 -14.68 7.08
C PRO A 78 11.02 -14.35 8.50
N PRO A 79 10.95 -15.30 9.46
CA PRO A 79 11.62 -15.14 10.74
C PRO A 79 13.14 -15.18 10.53
N ALA A 80 13.88 -14.40 11.33
CA ALA A 80 15.34 -14.43 11.32
C ALA A 80 15.83 -15.84 11.71
N ASP A 81 16.74 -16.41 10.92
CA ASP A 81 17.42 -17.65 11.26
C ASP A 81 18.22 -17.44 12.55
N GLY A 82 17.66 -17.93 13.65
CA GLY A 82 18.30 -17.95 14.95
C GLY A 82 19.41 -18.99 14.98
N ASN A 83 20.60 -18.63 14.51
CA ASN A 83 21.81 -19.35 14.86
C ASN A 83 23.02 -18.43 14.80
N ASN A 84 23.48 -17.95 15.96
CA ASN A 84 24.88 -17.65 16.21
C ASN A 84 25.15 -17.56 17.72
N ASN A 85 25.59 -18.69 18.28
CA ASN A 85 26.33 -18.75 19.53
C ASN A 85 27.81 -18.49 19.24
N ASN A 86 28.36 -17.33 19.63
CA ASN A 86 29.52 -17.21 20.54
C ASN A 86 30.08 -15.77 20.63
N PRO A 87 30.80 -15.44 21.74
CA PRO A 87 31.01 -14.08 22.19
C PRO A 87 32.41 -13.48 21.88
N GLN A 88 32.49 -12.16 22.07
CA GLN A 88 33.69 -11.29 22.10
C GLN A 88 34.22 -10.87 20.71
N THR A 89 34.46 -9.59 20.42
CA THR A 89 35.19 -8.58 21.20
C THR A 89 34.71 -7.17 20.83
N ALA A 90 34.71 -6.28 21.83
CA ALA A 90 34.34 -4.88 21.70
C ALA A 90 35.39 -4.09 20.89
N ASP A 91 34.93 -3.37 19.86
CA ASP A 91 35.63 -2.18 19.39
C ASP A 91 34.62 -1.08 19.03
N LYS A 92 35.05 0.16 19.24
CA LYS A 92 34.27 1.37 19.54
C LYS A 92 33.26 1.74 18.46
N THR A 93 32.02 1.96 18.90
CA THR A 93 30.85 2.13 18.07
C THR A 93 30.72 3.55 17.49
N LYS A 94 30.62 3.61 16.15
CA LYS A 94 29.87 4.65 15.41
C LYS A 94 28.38 4.55 15.77
N PHE A 95 27.97 5.02 16.95
CA PHE A 95 26.55 5.19 17.28
C PHE A 95 26.02 6.45 16.59
N ASN A 96 25.23 6.28 15.52
CA ASN A 96 24.17 7.21 15.05
C ASN A 96 23.74 6.99 13.58
N ARG A 97 24.30 6.01 12.86
CA ARG A 97 23.81 5.63 11.52
C ARG A 97 23.14 4.27 11.43
N SER A 98 23.46 3.32 12.31
CA SER A 98 22.92 1.94 12.23
C SER A 98 21.47 1.80 12.70
N ILE A 99 21.05 2.52 13.74
CA ILE A 99 19.70 2.38 14.33
C ILE A 99 18.61 2.99 13.44
N VAL A 100 18.92 4.11 12.77
CA VAL A 100 17.98 4.76 11.83
C VAL A 100 17.75 3.83 10.63
N ASP A 101 18.84 3.26 10.08
CA ASP A 101 18.82 2.32 8.95
C ASP A 101 18.08 1.00 9.28
N GLU A 102 18.14 0.53 10.53
CA GLU A 102 17.39 -0.64 10.98
C GLU A 102 15.89 -0.35 11.17
N SER A 103 15.55 0.85 11.66
CA SER A 103 14.15 1.31 11.80
C SER A 103 13.46 1.55 10.45
N GLU A 104 14.21 2.01 9.44
CA GLU A 104 13.74 2.23 8.07
C GLU A 104 13.45 0.90 7.37
N LYS A 105 14.37 -0.08 7.49
CA LYS A 105 14.17 -1.45 6.97
C LYS A 105 12.94 -2.15 7.59
N LEU A 106 12.70 -1.96 8.89
CA LEU A 106 11.52 -2.47 9.58
C LEU A 106 10.22 -1.79 9.10
N CYS A 107 10.28 -0.51 8.76
CA CYS A 107 9.15 0.20 8.19
C CYS A 107 8.77 -0.43 6.85
N GLU A 108 9.71 -0.51 5.91
CA GLU A 108 9.42 -1.05 4.59
C GLU A 108 8.82 -2.43 4.70
N LEU A 109 9.39 -3.33 5.51
CA LEU A 109 8.82 -4.65 5.76
C LEU A 109 7.35 -4.59 6.18
N ARG A 110 7.03 -3.75 7.17
CA ARG A 110 5.70 -3.67 7.77
C ARG A 110 4.67 -2.92 6.90
N TYR A 111 5.05 -1.83 6.25
CA TYR A 111 4.12 -0.91 5.59
C TYR A 111 4.39 -0.71 4.09
N GLY A 112 5.48 -1.25 3.56
CA GLY A 112 5.79 -1.30 2.13
C GLY A 112 6.00 0.08 1.53
N SER A 113 5.34 0.33 0.39
CA SER A 113 5.46 1.57 -0.37
C SER A 113 5.05 2.84 0.41
N TYR A 114 4.33 2.70 1.54
CA TYR A 114 4.13 3.81 2.47
C TYR A 114 5.45 4.39 3.00
N CYS A 115 6.44 3.56 3.31
CA CYS A 115 7.68 4.04 3.94
C CYS A 115 8.49 4.89 2.96
N LEU A 116 8.58 4.42 1.71
CA LEU A 116 9.10 5.21 0.61
C LEU A 116 8.31 6.52 0.47
N TRP A 117 6.98 6.47 0.45
CA TRP A 117 6.14 7.68 0.36
C TRP A 117 6.39 8.67 1.50
N ARG A 118 6.45 8.19 2.75
CA ARG A 118 6.69 8.97 3.97
C ARG A 118 8.01 9.73 3.91
N GLU A 119 9.08 9.13 3.40
CA GLU A 119 10.39 9.79 3.31
C GLU A 119 10.38 10.97 2.35
N GLN A 120 9.69 10.86 1.22
CA GLN A 120 9.60 11.95 0.23
C GLN A 120 8.69 13.09 0.68
N HIS A 121 7.64 12.75 1.42
CA HIS A 121 6.70 13.72 1.98
C HIS A 121 7.06 14.04 3.42
N ARG A 122 8.30 13.73 3.82
CA ARG A 122 8.85 14.15 5.09
C ARG A 122 9.01 15.65 5.02
N GLU A 123 8.06 16.36 5.61
CA GLU A 123 8.22 17.79 5.79
C GLU A 123 9.29 18.03 6.86
N ASP A 124 10.25 18.89 6.52
CA ASP A 124 11.15 19.42 7.52
C ASP A 124 10.32 20.14 8.58
N MET A 125 10.45 19.71 9.83
CA MET A 125 9.80 20.37 10.96
C MET A 125 10.36 21.80 11.08
N LYS A 126 9.64 22.76 10.51
CA LYS A 126 9.98 24.20 10.55
C LYS A 126 9.59 24.85 11.88
N ASP A 127 8.84 24.15 12.72
CA ASP A 127 8.30 24.64 13.99
C ASP A 127 9.34 24.59 15.12
N SER A 128 10.41 25.37 14.94
CA SER A 128 11.54 25.43 15.87
C SER A 128 11.11 25.88 17.27
N MET A 129 10.13 26.77 17.36
CA MET A 129 9.62 27.26 18.63
C MET A 129 8.74 26.22 19.33
N VAL A 130 7.81 25.58 18.60
CA VAL A 130 7.01 24.44 19.11
C VAL A 130 7.94 23.33 19.61
N LYS A 131 8.97 22.95 18.86
CA LYS A 131 9.95 21.94 19.27
C LYS A 131 10.64 22.34 20.57
N LYS A 132 11.17 23.57 20.64
CA LYS A 132 11.82 24.12 21.85
C LYS A 132 10.88 24.14 23.06
N LEU A 133 9.60 24.47 22.86
CA LEU A 133 8.59 24.47 23.92
C LEU A 133 8.24 23.04 24.39
N LYS A 134 8.15 22.07 23.48
CA LYS A 134 7.94 20.65 23.81
C LYS A 134 9.10 20.09 24.63
N ASP A 135 10.34 20.36 24.22
CA ASP A 135 11.54 19.95 24.96
C ASP A 135 11.54 20.52 26.39
N ARG A 136 11.20 21.82 26.54
CA ARG A 136 11.07 22.46 27.86
C ARG A 136 9.95 21.84 28.69
N LEU A 137 8.81 21.53 28.08
CA LEU A 137 7.69 20.86 28.75
C LEU A 137 8.10 19.48 29.27
N PHE A 138 8.83 18.68 28.48
CA PHE A 138 9.32 17.37 28.90
C PHE A 138 10.30 17.47 30.08
N VAL A 139 11.24 18.42 30.02
CA VAL A 139 12.15 18.67 31.14
C VAL A 139 11.37 19.11 32.38
N ALA A 140 10.44 20.06 32.26
CA ALA A 140 9.63 20.50 33.39
C ALA A 140 8.82 19.37 34.03
N ARG A 141 8.17 18.52 33.22
CA ARG A 141 7.43 17.33 33.68
C ARG A 141 8.32 16.33 34.39
N SER A 142 9.59 16.21 34.01
CA SER A 142 10.54 15.30 34.66
C SER A 142 10.98 15.77 36.06
N TYR A 143 11.16 17.09 36.25
CA TYR A 143 11.57 17.66 37.54
C TYR A 143 10.39 17.90 38.50
N TYR A 144 9.19 18.17 37.99
CA TYR A 144 8.02 18.54 38.78
C TYR A 144 7.72 17.56 39.94
N PRO A 145 7.68 16.23 39.76
CA PRO A 145 7.39 15.30 40.86
C PRO A 145 8.41 15.33 42.00
N SER A 146 9.68 15.57 41.69
CA SER A 146 10.76 15.65 42.67
C SER A 146 10.69 16.98 43.45
N ILE A 147 10.48 18.10 42.75
CA ILE A 147 10.35 19.42 43.38
C ILE A 147 9.09 19.51 44.25
N ALA A 148 7.98 18.91 43.82
CA ALA A 148 6.73 18.88 44.57
C ALA A 148 6.84 18.16 45.93
N LYS A 149 7.83 17.28 46.10
CA LYS A 149 8.09 16.55 47.35
C LYS A 149 9.05 17.28 48.30
N LEU A 150 9.71 18.35 47.85
CA LEU A 150 10.67 19.08 48.69
C LEU A 150 9.95 19.98 49.69
N PRO A 151 10.27 19.88 51.00
CA PRO A 151 9.67 20.75 52.01
C PRO A 151 10.10 22.22 51.78
N GLY A 152 9.15 23.14 51.93
CA GLY A 152 9.40 24.59 51.81
C GLY A 152 9.49 25.14 50.38
N GLN A 153 9.27 24.32 49.34
CA GLN A 153 9.32 24.75 47.93
C GLN A 153 7.94 24.92 47.27
N SER A 154 6.89 25.20 48.06
CA SER A 154 5.51 25.34 47.56
C SER A 154 5.36 26.37 46.44
N GLN A 155 6.08 27.49 46.53
CA GLN A 155 6.09 28.54 45.51
C GLN A 155 6.65 28.02 44.18
N LEU A 156 7.80 27.33 44.19
CA LEU A 156 8.42 26.80 42.97
C LEU A 156 7.58 25.66 42.36
N THR A 157 6.97 24.81 43.20
CA THR A 157 6.04 23.78 42.74
C THR A 157 4.84 24.40 42.03
N GLN A 158 4.26 25.47 42.58
CA GLN A 158 3.14 26.18 41.96
C GLN A 158 3.56 26.87 40.66
N GLU A 159 4.73 27.52 40.63
CA GLU A 159 5.30 28.13 39.42
C GLU A 159 5.47 27.11 38.29
N LEU A 160 6.10 25.95 38.56
CA LEU A 160 6.25 24.86 37.58
C LEU A 160 4.91 24.32 37.10
N LYS A 161 3.97 24.07 38.02
CA LYS A 161 2.64 23.55 37.68
C LYS A 161 1.91 24.50 36.72
N GLN A 162 1.91 25.79 37.02
CA GLN A 162 1.29 26.81 36.17
C GLN A 162 1.94 26.85 34.79
N CYS A 163 3.28 26.83 34.70
CA CYS A 163 3.97 26.85 33.42
C CYS A 163 3.68 25.59 32.60
N ILE A 164 3.59 24.41 33.23
CA ILE A 164 3.26 23.13 32.57
C ILE A 164 1.84 23.22 31.99
N GLN A 165 0.85 23.62 32.79
CA GLN A 165 -0.54 23.73 32.38
C GLN A 165 -0.74 24.78 31.27
N GLU A 166 0.00 25.89 31.34
CA GLU A 166 -0.04 26.95 30.33
C GLU A 166 0.47 26.43 28.98
N LEU A 167 1.59 25.69 28.97
CA LEU A 167 2.12 25.08 27.73
C LEU A 167 1.24 23.93 27.21
N GLU A 168 0.67 23.10 28.09
CA GLU A 168 -0.29 22.05 27.70
C GLU A 168 -1.52 22.64 27.02
N ARG A 169 -2.05 23.75 27.53
CA ARG A 169 -3.15 24.46 26.89
C ARG A 169 -2.75 25.02 25.52
N VAL A 170 -1.55 25.58 25.40
CA VAL A 170 -1.04 26.03 24.09
C VAL A 170 -1.00 24.88 23.10
N PHE A 171 -0.47 23.71 23.48
CA PHE A 171 -0.43 22.54 22.59
C PHE A 171 -1.79 21.89 22.32
N SER A 172 -2.83 22.21 23.10
CA SER A 172 -4.20 21.81 22.77
C SER A 172 -4.85 22.68 21.70
N GLU A 173 -4.34 23.91 21.48
CA GLU A 173 -4.88 24.90 20.54
C GLU A 173 -3.97 25.10 19.31
N SER A 174 -2.66 24.87 19.45
CA SER A 174 -1.63 25.22 18.45
C SER A 174 -0.70 24.04 18.18
N THR A 175 -0.49 23.70 16.90
CA THR A 175 0.41 22.62 16.47
C THR A 175 1.62 23.13 15.68
N THR A 176 1.55 24.32 15.08
CA THR A 176 2.63 24.95 14.31
C THR A 176 3.12 26.26 14.95
N ASP A 177 4.31 26.73 14.55
CA ASP A 177 4.87 28.02 14.99
C ASP A 177 3.96 29.19 14.56
N ALA A 178 3.29 29.06 13.41
CA ALA A 178 2.37 30.08 12.88
C ALA A 178 1.12 30.26 13.75
N ASP A 179 0.71 29.20 14.46
CA ASP A 179 -0.47 29.20 15.33
C ASP A 179 -0.17 29.73 16.74
N LEU A 180 1.10 30.01 17.06
CA LEU A 180 1.50 30.44 18.39
C LEU A 180 1.15 31.91 18.65
N LYS A 181 0.58 32.17 19.82
CA LYS A 181 0.28 33.55 20.27
C LYS A 181 1.57 34.35 20.48
N PRO A 182 1.61 35.66 20.19
CA PRO A 182 2.81 36.49 20.38
C PRO A 182 3.38 36.49 21.81
N SER A 183 2.53 36.23 22.82
CA SER A 183 2.95 36.13 24.23
C SER A 183 3.75 34.85 24.57
N ILE A 184 3.86 33.89 23.64
CA ILE A 184 4.47 32.58 23.89
C ILE A 184 5.95 32.69 24.29
N GLN A 185 6.65 33.72 23.80
CA GLN A 185 8.06 33.94 24.15
C GLN A 185 8.22 34.21 25.64
N LYS A 186 7.33 35.01 26.22
CA LYS A 186 7.29 35.29 27.66
C LYS A 186 6.97 34.02 28.46
N THR A 187 6.05 33.19 27.98
CA THR A 187 5.73 31.89 28.61
C THR A 187 6.94 30.93 28.56
N SER A 188 7.64 30.91 27.43
CA SER A 188 8.86 30.11 27.22
C SER A 188 9.98 30.52 28.18
N GLU A 189 10.23 31.82 28.35
CA GLU A 189 11.24 32.37 29.27
C GLU A 189 10.88 32.06 30.74
N ARG A 190 9.62 32.22 31.12
CA ARG A 190 9.14 31.86 32.47
C ARG A 190 9.38 30.38 32.78
N MET A 191 9.08 29.50 31.83
CA MET A 191 9.32 28.06 31.98
C MET A 191 10.82 27.76 32.12
N GLU A 192 11.67 28.40 31.32
CA GLU A 192 13.12 28.22 31.38
C GLU A 192 13.71 28.65 32.73
N VAL A 193 13.27 29.79 33.26
CA VAL A 193 13.65 30.26 34.60
C VAL A 193 13.21 29.27 35.67
N ALA A 194 11.98 28.75 35.59
CA ALA A 194 11.47 27.75 36.54
C ALA A 194 12.31 26.46 36.50
N ILE A 195 12.60 25.94 35.30
CA ILE A 195 13.47 24.76 35.11
C ILE A 195 14.88 25.02 35.69
N ALA A 196 15.46 26.19 35.42
CA ALA A 196 16.79 26.54 35.92
C ALA A 196 16.83 26.62 37.46
N LYS A 197 15.75 27.13 38.10
CA LYS A 197 15.61 27.08 39.57
C LYS A 197 15.53 25.63 40.06
N SER A 198 14.72 24.78 39.41
CA SER A 198 14.57 23.37 39.79
C SER A 198 15.86 22.58 39.73
N LYS A 199 16.71 22.84 38.73
CA LYS A 199 18.03 22.20 38.58
C LYS A 199 19.01 22.51 39.72
N LYS A 200 18.80 23.58 40.49
CA LYS A 200 19.66 23.95 41.63
C LYS A 200 19.38 23.13 42.89
N PHE A 201 18.26 22.41 42.94
CA PHE A 201 17.92 21.57 44.09
C PHE A 201 18.49 20.16 43.94
N PRO A 202 18.90 19.51 45.04
CA PRO A 202 19.37 18.13 45.02
C PRO A 202 18.18 17.20 44.75
N VAL A 203 17.96 16.88 43.47
CA VAL A 203 16.99 15.88 43.03
C VAL A 203 17.70 14.56 42.74
N GLU A 204 17.08 13.43 43.11
CA GLU A 204 17.61 12.11 42.74
C GLU A 204 17.52 11.92 41.22
N CYS A 205 18.67 11.78 40.56
CA CYS A 205 18.72 11.65 39.10
C CYS A 205 17.90 10.43 38.60
N HIS A 206 17.82 9.35 39.38
CA HIS A 206 16.96 8.18 39.10
C HIS A 206 15.49 8.57 38.89
N ASN A 207 14.92 9.48 39.69
CA ASN A 207 13.52 9.86 39.58
C ASN A 207 13.25 10.68 38.31
N VAL A 208 14.18 11.58 37.97
CA VAL A 208 14.11 12.39 36.75
C VAL A 208 14.28 11.51 35.51
N ALA A 209 15.28 10.63 35.51
CA ALA A 209 15.53 9.68 34.43
C ALA A 209 14.35 8.74 34.21
N ARG A 210 13.77 8.17 35.28
CA ARG A 210 12.55 7.35 35.20
C ARG A 210 11.39 8.13 34.58
N LYS A 211 11.22 9.41 34.94
CA LYS A 211 10.12 10.20 34.38
C LYS A 211 10.35 10.56 32.92
N LEU A 212 11.59 10.84 32.51
CA LEU A 212 11.94 11.03 31.11
C LEU A 212 11.74 9.74 30.29
N GLY A 213 12.10 8.57 30.85
CA GLY A 213 11.83 7.27 30.22
C GLY A 213 10.35 7.04 29.97
N GLN A 214 9.48 7.34 30.94
CA GLN A 214 8.03 7.27 30.74
C GLN A 214 7.53 8.24 29.65
N ILE A 215 8.11 9.43 29.54
CA ILE A 215 7.74 10.40 28.51
C ILE A 215 8.18 9.90 27.13
N LEU A 216 9.37 9.32 27.04
CA LEU A 216 9.89 8.72 25.80
C LEU A 216 8.96 7.61 25.32
N GLU A 217 8.61 6.65 26.18
CA GLU A 217 7.70 5.55 25.87
C GLU A 217 6.34 6.05 25.34
N ILE A 218 5.72 7.03 26.02
CA ILE A 218 4.45 7.63 25.57
C ILE A 218 4.61 8.33 24.20
N THR A 219 5.73 9.00 23.97
CA THR A 219 5.99 9.72 22.71
C THR A 219 6.26 8.75 21.56
N GLU A 220 6.94 7.63 21.84
CA GLU A 220 7.15 6.54 20.88
C GLU A 220 5.82 5.88 20.51
N ASP A 221 4.94 5.63 21.48
CA ASP A 221 3.59 5.10 21.25
C ASP A 221 2.74 6.05 20.40
N GLU A 222 2.78 7.36 20.67
CA GLU A 222 2.07 8.38 19.88
C GLU A 222 2.59 8.43 18.43
N ALA A 223 3.91 8.41 18.25
CA ALA A 223 4.54 8.36 16.93
C ALA A 223 4.15 7.09 16.16
N HIS A 224 4.11 5.94 16.85
CA HIS A 224 3.70 4.67 16.26
C HIS A 224 2.23 4.65 15.87
N PHE A 225 1.35 5.22 16.70
CA PHE A 225 -0.07 5.40 16.40
C PHE A 225 -0.27 6.22 15.11
N HIS A 226 0.38 7.37 15.00
CA HIS A 226 0.27 8.21 13.80
C HIS A 226 0.89 7.56 12.56
N MET A 227 1.97 6.80 12.73
CA MET A 227 2.55 6.01 11.63
C MET A 227 1.57 4.96 11.11
N ARG A 228 0.88 4.23 12.01
CA ARG A 228 -0.16 3.25 11.64
C ARG A 228 -1.32 3.92 10.91
N GLN A 229 -1.80 5.05 11.45
CA GLN A 229 -2.88 5.82 10.83
C GLN A 229 -2.49 6.29 9.42
N SER A 230 -1.28 6.80 9.26
CA SER A 230 -0.77 7.27 7.97
C SER A 230 -0.62 6.13 6.96
N ALA A 231 -0.13 4.97 7.40
CA ALA A 231 -0.05 3.78 6.56
C ALA A 231 -1.43 3.28 6.12
N PHE A 232 -2.43 3.32 7.02
CA PHE A 232 -3.82 2.99 6.69
C PHE A 232 -4.40 3.95 5.64
N LEU A 233 -4.21 5.26 5.82
CA LEU A 233 -4.67 6.28 4.85
C LEU A 233 -3.98 6.13 3.49
N TYR A 234 -2.67 5.84 3.49
CA TYR A 234 -1.94 5.52 2.27
C TYR A 234 -2.56 4.32 1.55
N GLN A 235 -2.86 3.25 2.29
CA GLN A 235 -3.50 2.07 1.73
C GLN A 235 -4.88 2.36 1.15
N LEU A 236 -5.69 3.15 1.86
CA LEU A 236 -7.00 3.58 1.36
C LEU A 236 -6.85 4.37 0.06
N ALA A 237 -5.90 5.29 -0.01
CA ALA A 237 -5.68 6.16 -1.17
C ALA A 237 -5.19 5.40 -2.42
N VAL A 238 -4.43 4.31 -2.28
CA VAL A 238 -3.98 3.51 -3.43
C VAL A 238 -4.98 2.44 -3.89
N GLN A 239 -5.95 2.08 -3.05
CA GLN A 239 -6.98 1.08 -3.37
C GLN A 239 -8.31 1.70 -3.84
N THR A 240 -8.54 2.98 -3.54
CA THR A 240 -9.78 3.66 -3.91
C THR A 240 -9.66 4.34 -5.28
N MET A 241 -10.75 4.33 -6.04
CA MET A 241 -10.81 5.03 -7.32
C MET A 241 -10.77 6.56 -7.09
N PRO A 242 -9.88 7.31 -7.77
CA PRO A 242 -9.87 8.76 -7.71
C PRO A 242 -11.21 9.37 -8.13
N LYS A 243 -11.59 10.48 -7.50
CA LYS A 243 -12.85 11.19 -7.80
C LYS A 243 -12.99 11.57 -9.28
N SER A 244 -11.89 11.94 -9.93
CA SER A 244 -11.85 12.29 -11.35
C SER A 244 -12.18 11.09 -12.26
N LEU A 245 -11.61 9.91 -11.96
CA LEU A 245 -11.91 8.68 -12.72
C LEU A 245 -13.32 8.18 -12.46
N HIS A 246 -13.81 8.30 -11.22
CA HIS A 246 -15.18 7.95 -10.88
C HIS A 246 -16.19 8.85 -11.61
N CYS A 247 -15.94 10.17 -11.63
CA CYS A 247 -16.71 11.13 -12.43
C CYS A 247 -16.75 10.73 -13.90
N LEU A 248 -15.59 10.37 -14.48
CA LEU A 248 -15.48 9.98 -15.88
C LEU A 248 -16.33 8.74 -16.18
N SER A 249 -16.19 7.67 -15.38
CA SER A 249 -16.96 6.44 -15.54
C SER A 249 -18.47 6.71 -15.44
N MET A 250 -18.91 7.44 -14.42
CA MET A 250 -20.33 7.78 -14.25
C MET A 250 -20.88 8.61 -15.43
N LYS A 251 -20.16 9.64 -15.87
CA LYS A 251 -20.61 10.50 -16.98
C LYS A 251 -20.74 9.73 -18.28
N LEU A 252 -19.76 8.88 -18.60
CA LEU A 252 -19.81 8.06 -19.81
C LEU A 252 -20.97 7.07 -19.77
N THR A 253 -21.23 6.44 -18.62
CA THR A 253 -22.37 5.55 -18.45
C THR A 253 -23.70 6.28 -18.63
N VAL A 254 -23.86 7.46 -18.03
CA VAL A 254 -25.06 8.29 -18.22
C VAL A 254 -25.24 8.69 -19.69
N GLU A 255 -24.16 9.14 -20.34
CA GLU A 255 -24.20 9.53 -21.75
C GLU A 255 -24.54 8.36 -22.66
N TYR A 256 -24.02 7.16 -22.38
CA TYR A 256 -24.33 5.96 -23.16
C TYR A 256 -25.84 5.72 -23.21
N PHE A 257 -26.51 5.79 -22.06
CA PHE A 257 -27.95 5.56 -21.98
C PHE A 257 -28.82 6.70 -22.50
N ASN A 258 -28.28 7.92 -22.61
CA ASN A 258 -28.93 9.08 -23.22
C ASN A 258 -28.73 9.14 -24.75
N SER A 259 -27.67 8.54 -25.26
CA SER A 259 -27.33 8.56 -26.68
C SER A 259 -28.19 7.58 -27.51
N ALA A 260 -28.40 7.90 -28.79
CA ALA A 260 -29.03 7.01 -29.76
C ALA A 260 -28.17 5.76 -30.10
N LEU A 261 -26.98 5.61 -29.49
CA LEU A 261 -26.10 4.45 -29.68
C LEU A 261 -26.71 3.16 -29.15
N ARG A 262 -27.71 3.24 -28.27
CA ARG A 262 -28.53 2.10 -27.85
C ARG A 262 -29.15 1.38 -29.06
N ASP A 263 -29.47 2.12 -30.12
CA ASP A 263 -30.16 1.61 -31.31
C ASP A 263 -29.20 1.22 -32.46
N MET A 264 -27.89 1.43 -32.28
CA MET A 264 -26.84 1.18 -33.28
C MET A 264 -25.83 0.14 -32.79
N GLU A 265 -26.31 -1.03 -32.33
CA GLU A 265 -25.43 -2.19 -32.19
C GLU A 265 -24.96 -2.63 -33.58
N LEU A 266 -23.81 -2.11 -33.99
CA LEU A 266 -23.12 -2.57 -35.19
C LEU A 266 -22.87 -4.08 -35.04
N PRO A 267 -23.11 -4.87 -36.10
CA PRO A 267 -22.79 -6.29 -36.08
C PRO A 267 -21.30 -6.47 -35.73
N PRO A 268 -20.94 -7.51 -34.94
CA PRO A 268 -19.56 -7.77 -34.58
C PRO A 268 -18.70 -7.87 -35.83
N SER A 269 -17.59 -7.13 -35.87
CA SER A 269 -16.63 -7.23 -36.97
C SER A 269 -16.15 -8.68 -37.10
N GLU A 270 -16.11 -9.21 -38.32
CA GLU A 270 -15.52 -10.54 -38.59
C GLU A 270 -14.07 -10.62 -38.08
N LYS A 271 -13.37 -9.47 -37.98
CA LYS A 271 -12.03 -9.34 -37.40
C LYS A 271 -11.92 -9.89 -35.97
N PHE A 272 -12.98 -9.87 -35.17
CA PHE A 272 -12.91 -10.32 -33.78
C PHE A 272 -12.66 -11.82 -33.61
N SER A 273 -12.96 -12.62 -34.65
CA SER A 273 -12.76 -14.07 -34.66
C SER A 273 -11.71 -14.56 -35.66
N ASP A 274 -11.07 -13.66 -36.42
CA ASP A 274 -10.11 -14.03 -37.46
C ASP A 274 -8.74 -14.40 -36.87
N PRO A 275 -8.35 -15.68 -36.84
CA PRO A 275 -7.12 -16.12 -36.20
C PRO A 275 -5.84 -15.65 -36.91
N THR A 276 -5.94 -15.01 -38.08
CA THR A 276 -4.80 -14.44 -38.81
C THR A 276 -4.39 -13.06 -38.28
N LEU A 277 -5.23 -12.41 -37.47
CA LEU A 277 -4.97 -11.09 -36.91
C LEU A 277 -4.24 -11.16 -35.56
N HIS A 278 -3.70 -10.02 -35.14
CA HIS A 278 -2.99 -9.85 -33.88
C HIS A 278 -3.96 -9.50 -32.76
N HIS A 279 -4.40 -10.52 -32.03
CA HIS A 279 -5.32 -10.38 -30.90
C HIS A 279 -4.61 -10.06 -29.59
N TYR A 280 -4.97 -8.90 -29.03
CA TYR A 280 -4.58 -8.44 -27.72
C TYR A 280 -5.77 -8.53 -26.76
N VAL A 281 -5.53 -9.01 -25.55
CA VAL A 281 -6.56 -9.17 -24.52
C VAL A 281 -6.17 -8.42 -23.27
N MET A 282 -7.11 -7.68 -22.68
CA MET A 282 -6.91 -6.99 -21.40
C MET A 282 -8.14 -7.11 -20.51
N PHE A 283 -7.90 -7.21 -19.21
CA PHE A 283 -8.93 -7.21 -18.17
C PHE A 283 -8.79 -5.94 -17.35
N SER A 284 -9.83 -5.11 -17.30
CA SER A 284 -9.76 -3.83 -16.59
C SER A 284 -11.13 -3.30 -16.23
N ASN A 285 -11.20 -2.57 -15.13
CA ASN A 285 -12.32 -1.69 -14.78
C ASN A 285 -11.97 -0.19 -14.92
N ASN A 286 -10.82 0.11 -15.53
CA ASN A 286 -10.29 1.45 -15.63
C ASN A 286 -10.20 1.88 -17.09
N ILE A 287 -11.11 2.78 -17.47
CA ILE A 287 -11.26 3.33 -18.82
C ILE A 287 -9.93 3.92 -19.32
N LEU A 288 -9.24 4.71 -18.49
CA LEU A 288 -8.01 5.40 -18.90
C LEU A 288 -6.81 4.47 -18.95
N ALA A 289 -6.70 3.55 -18.00
CA ALA A 289 -5.65 2.54 -18.00
C ALA A 289 -5.71 1.72 -19.30
N SER A 290 -6.88 1.17 -19.63
CA SER A 290 -7.13 0.46 -20.88
C SER A 290 -6.86 1.33 -22.13
N SER A 291 -7.34 2.58 -22.11
CA SER A 291 -7.15 3.51 -23.23
C SER A 291 -5.66 3.80 -23.48
N VAL A 292 -4.85 3.97 -22.44
CA VAL A 292 -3.41 4.18 -22.57
C VAL A 292 -2.69 2.95 -23.10
N VAL A 293 -3.05 1.74 -22.65
CA VAL A 293 -2.49 0.50 -23.20
C VAL A 293 -2.77 0.42 -24.71
N ILE A 294 -4.02 0.59 -25.14
CA ILE A 294 -4.38 0.53 -26.56
C ILE A 294 -3.70 1.65 -27.35
N ASN A 295 -3.78 2.89 -26.88
CA ASN A 295 -3.23 4.04 -27.60
C ASN A 295 -1.70 3.94 -27.73
N SER A 296 -1.01 3.55 -26.65
CA SER A 296 0.44 3.36 -26.69
C SER A 296 0.84 2.22 -27.63
N THR A 297 0.10 1.11 -27.64
CA THR A 297 0.39 -0.01 -28.56
C THR A 297 0.16 0.39 -30.02
N VAL A 298 -1.00 1.00 -30.32
CA VAL A 298 -1.36 1.43 -31.68
C VAL A 298 -0.43 2.53 -32.20
N THR A 299 0.04 3.42 -31.32
CA THR A 299 0.94 4.51 -31.71
C THR A 299 2.29 3.99 -32.20
N HIS A 300 2.79 2.91 -31.60
CA HIS A 300 4.12 2.35 -31.88
C HIS A 300 4.13 1.28 -32.98
N THR A 301 2.97 0.77 -33.40
CA THR A 301 2.92 -0.17 -34.52
C THR A 301 2.98 0.54 -35.88
N ARG A 302 3.46 -0.20 -36.89
CA ARG A 302 3.38 0.21 -38.30
C ARG A 302 2.05 -0.13 -38.94
N ASP A 303 1.43 -1.24 -38.56
CA ASP A 303 0.21 -1.76 -39.18
C ASP A 303 -0.86 -2.03 -38.11
N SER A 304 -1.60 -0.97 -37.77
CA SER A 304 -2.71 -1.06 -36.83
C SER A 304 -3.91 -1.84 -37.39
N GLY A 305 -4.00 -2.03 -38.71
CA GLY A 305 -5.14 -2.70 -39.35
C GLY A 305 -5.27 -4.16 -38.98
N ASN A 306 -4.14 -4.79 -38.60
CA ASN A 306 -4.07 -6.17 -38.13
C ASN A 306 -4.32 -6.34 -36.63
N MET A 307 -4.49 -5.25 -35.88
CA MET A 307 -4.64 -5.31 -34.43
C MET A 307 -6.10 -5.42 -34.02
N VAL A 308 -6.36 -6.35 -33.11
CA VAL A 308 -7.68 -6.57 -32.51
C VAL A 308 -7.55 -6.57 -31.01
N PHE A 309 -8.22 -5.65 -30.33
CA PHE A 309 -8.23 -5.55 -28.88
C PHE A 309 -9.54 -6.06 -28.31
N HIS A 310 -9.43 -6.97 -27.34
CA HIS A 310 -10.53 -7.47 -26.54
C HIS A 310 -10.39 -6.91 -25.13
N VAL A 311 -11.27 -5.98 -24.77
CA VAL A 311 -11.31 -5.33 -23.46
C VAL A 311 -12.40 -5.99 -22.63
N LEU A 312 -12.00 -6.79 -21.65
CA LEU A 312 -12.92 -7.49 -20.75
C LEU A 312 -13.10 -6.68 -19.47
N THR A 313 -14.36 -6.42 -19.12
CA THR A 313 -14.74 -5.61 -17.95
C THR A 313 -15.95 -6.20 -17.24
N ASP A 314 -16.17 -5.75 -16.01
CA ASP A 314 -17.39 -6.03 -15.23
C ASP A 314 -18.62 -5.29 -15.78
N GLU A 315 -19.81 -5.67 -15.30
CA GLU A 315 -21.07 -5.05 -15.71
C GLU A 315 -21.12 -3.55 -15.39
N GLN A 316 -20.52 -3.14 -14.27
CA GLN A 316 -20.56 -1.76 -13.77
C GLN A 316 -19.84 -0.78 -14.70
N ASN A 317 -18.72 -1.20 -15.31
CA ASN A 317 -17.91 -0.35 -16.17
C ASN A 317 -18.15 -0.59 -17.67
N TYR A 318 -18.86 -1.67 -18.03
CA TYR A 318 -19.13 -2.07 -19.41
C TYR A 318 -19.66 -0.94 -20.30
N PHE A 319 -20.74 -0.27 -19.89
CA PHE A 319 -21.38 0.75 -20.73
C PHE A 319 -20.52 2.01 -20.90
N GLY A 320 -19.85 2.45 -19.83
CA GLY A 320 -18.90 3.56 -19.88
C GLY A 320 -17.71 3.27 -20.80
N MET A 321 -17.14 2.06 -20.71
CA MET A 321 -16.06 1.62 -21.60
C MET A 321 -16.53 1.46 -23.05
N LYS A 322 -17.71 0.86 -23.29
CA LYS A 322 -18.28 0.70 -24.62
C LYS A 322 -18.45 2.06 -25.30
N LEU A 323 -18.98 3.06 -24.58
CA LEU A 323 -19.07 4.43 -25.11
C LEU A 323 -17.68 5.02 -25.39
N TRP A 324 -16.73 4.89 -24.45
CA TRP A 324 -15.38 5.44 -24.59
C TRP A 324 -14.67 4.92 -25.84
N PHE A 325 -14.68 3.61 -26.06
CA PHE A 325 -14.01 3.01 -27.21
C PHE A 325 -14.79 3.16 -28.51
N PHE A 326 -16.11 3.38 -28.45
CA PHE A 326 -16.90 3.73 -29.62
C PHE A 326 -16.58 5.16 -30.12
N ARG A 327 -16.43 6.12 -29.20
CA ARG A 327 -16.24 7.54 -29.56
C ARG A 327 -14.79 7.91 -29.91
N ASN A 328 -13.81 7.17 -29.37
CA ASN A 328 -12.40 7.44 -29.60
C ASN A 328 -11.85 6.54 -30.71
N THR A 329 -11.07 7.11 -31.62
CA THR A 329 -10.45 6.37 -32.73
C THR A 329 -9.02 5.94 -32.38
N TYR A 330 -8.66 4.72 -32.76
CA TYR A 330 -7.33 4.13 -32.51
C TYR A 330 -6.74 3.63 -33.83
N ARG A 331 -6.53 4.57 -34.76
CA ARG A 331 -6.14 4.30 -36.16
C ARG A 331 -7.10 3.25 -36.78
N GLU A 332 -6.56 2.16 -37.31
CA GLU A 332 -7.32 1.09 -37.99
C GLU A 332 -7.57 -0.14 -37.10
N ALA A 333 -7.17 -0.08 -35.82
CA ALA A 333 -7.31 -1.19 -34.90
C ALA A 333 -8.79 -1.44 -34.56
N ALA A 334 -9.18 -2.71 -34.48
CA ALA A 334 -10.51 -3.11 -34.05
C ALA A 334 -10.52 -3.26 -32.52
N ILE A 335 -11.54 -2.71 -31.86
CA ILE A 335 -11.67 -2.78 -30.39
C ILE A 335 -13.06 -3.30 -30.05
N GLN A 336 -13.11 -4.35 -29.24
CA GLN A 336 -14.34 -4.88 -28.67
C GLN A 336 -14.29 -4.78 -27.16
N VAL A 337 -15.38 -4.31 -26.56
CA VAL A 337 -15.60 -4.35 -25.11
C VAL A 337 -16.54 -5.52 -24.82
N LEU A 338 -16.14 -6.39 -23.89
CA LEU A 338 -16.88 -7.57 -23.48
C LEU A 338 -17.24 -7.47 -22.00
N ASN A 339 -18.51 -7.72 -21.66
CA ASN A 339 -18.94 -7.88 -20.29
C ASN A 339 -18.69 -9.33 -19.86
N ILE A 340 -17.77 -9.52 -18.92
CA ILE A 340 -17.34 -10.83 -18.40
C ILE A 340 -18.53 -11.62 -17.82
N GLU A 341 -19.45 -10.94 -17.13
CA GLU A 341 -20.59 -11.56 -16.43
C GLU A 341 -21.67 -12.07 -17.40
N HIS A 342 -21.71 -11.53 -18.62
CA HIS A 342 -22.69 -11.88 -19.65
C HIS A 342 -22.11 -12.76 -20.78
N LEU A 343 -20.91 -13.33 -20.59
CA LEU A 343 -20.31 -14.24 -21.57
C LEU A 343 -20.99 -15.62 -21.55
N ASP A 344 -21.53 -16.03 -22.69
CA ASP A 344 -22.08 -17.37 -22.86
C ASP A 344 -20.97 -18.39 -23.19
N LEU A 345 -20.26 -18.83 -22.15
CA LEU A 345 -19.20 -19.85 -22.25
C LEU A 345 -19.76 -21.30 -22.23
N ASP A 346 -19.09 -22.28 -22.82
CA ASP A 346 -19.42 -23.70 -22.58
C ASP A 346 -18.55 -24.23 -21.44
N TYR A 347 -18.80 -23.73 -20.23
CA TYR A 347 -18.07 -24.12 -19.02
C TYR A 347 -19.05 -24.32 -17.86
N HIS A 348 -18.98 -25.46 -17.18
CA HIS A 348 -19.99 -25.85 -16.19
C HIS A 348 -19.89 -25.07 -14.86
N ASP A 349 -18.73 -24.46 -14.57
CA ASP A 349 -18.47 -23.78 -13.29
C ASP A 349 -18.10 -22.30 -13.50
N LYS A 350 -18.77 -21.63 -14.45
CA LYS A 350 -18.54 -20.21 -14.74
C LYS A 350 -18.69 -19.33 -13.50
N ALA A 351 -19.73 -19.57 -12.70
CA ALA A 351 -20.02 -18.75 -11.54
C ALA A 351 -18.86 -18.74 -10.52
N ALA A 352 -18.16 -19.87 -10.34
CA ALA A 352 -16.99 -19.94 -9.48
C ALA A 352 -15.83 -19.09 -10.01
N LEU A 353 -15.53 -19.12 -11.32
CA LEU A 353 -14.40 -18.37 -11.89
C LEU A 353 -14.72 -16.89 -12.19
N LEU A 354 -15.97 -16.56 -12.51
CA LEU A 354 -16.43 -15.19 -12.79
C LEU A 354 -16.62 -14.35 -11.52
N SER A 355 -16.90 -15.00 -10.38
CA SER A 355 -17.04 -14.31 -9.08
C SER A 355 -15.73 -13.76 -8.52
N MET A 356 -14.61 -13.93 -9.23
CA MET A 356 -13.29 -13.64 -8.70
C MET A 356 -12.50 -12.65 -9.56
N SER A 357 -12.57 -11.39 -9.11
CA SER A 357 -11.64 -10.25 -9.19
C SER A 357 -10.73 -10.01 -10.42
N LEU A 358 -10.38 -8.74 -10.61
CA LEU A 358 -9.28 -8.28 -11.48
C LEU A 358 -7.91 -8.83 -11.02
N PRO A 359 -6.84 -8.72 -11.85
CA PRO A 359 -5.49 -9.07 -11.45
C PRO A 359 -5.11 -8.47 -10.10
N VAL A 360 -4.56 -9.31 -9.23
CA VAL A 360 -4.12 -8.92 -7.88
C VAL A 360 -2.61 -8.96 -7.85
N GLU A 361 -2.02 -7.92 -7.29
CA GLU A 361 -0.58 -7.84 -7.07
C GLU A 361 -0.23 -8.28 -5.67
N PHE A 362 0.71 -9.21 -5.58
CA PHE A 362 1.18 -9.79 -4.32
C PHE A 362 2.48 -9.14 -3.91
N ARG A 363 2.50 -8.58 -2.70
CA ARG A 363 3.70 -7.98 -2.15
C ARG A 363 4.58 -9.06 -1.52
N VAL A 364 5.79 -9.23 -2.05
CA VAL A 364 6.80 -10.17 -1.53
C VAL A 364 8.03 -9.41 -1.05
N SER A 365 8.51 -9.73 0.15
CA SER A 365 9.75 -9.16 0.70
C SER A 365 10.74 -10.29 0.98
N PHE A 366 11.98 -10.15 0.49
CA PHE A 366 13.01 -11.18 0.56
C PHE A 366 14.41 -10.56 0.73
N HIS A 367 15.37 -11.36 1.21
CA HIS A 367 16.77 -10.94 1.26
C HIS A 367 17.42 -11.06 -0.12
N SER A 368 18.17 -10.04 -0.53
CA SER A 368 18.90 -10.07 -1.80
C SER A 368 19.92 -11.20 -1.84
N VAL A 369 19.88 -12.02 -2.89
CA VAL A 369 20.77 -13.18 -3.08
C VAL A 369 22.15 -12.74 -3.61
N ASP A 370 22.22 -11.60 -4.30
CA ASP A 370 23.41 -11.17 -5.05
C ASP A 370 24.49 -10.52 -4.17
N ASN A 371 24.21 -10.24 -2.89
CA ASN A 371 25.21 -9.72 -1.97
C ASN A 371 24.90 -10.09 -0.50
N PRO A 372 25.43 -11.21 0.02
CA PRO A 372 25.17 -11.69 1.38
C PRO A 372 25.72 -10.75 2.48
N SER A 373 26.49 -9.71 2.11
CA SER A 373 26.98 -8.68 3.02
C SER A 373 26.03 -7.46 3.15
N SER A 374 25.06 -7.30 2.24
CA SER A 374 24.02 -6.29 2.37
C SER A 374 22.77 -6.89 3.01
N THR A 375 22.45 -6.48 4.23
CA THR A 375 21.20 -6.80 4.93
C THR A 375 19.95 -6.13 4.31
N SER A 376 20.02 -5.68 3.05
CA SER A 376 18.90 -4.99 2.38
C SER A 376 17.84 -6.00 1.96
N LEU A 377 16.68 -5.94 2.63
CA LEU A 377 15.44 -6.57 2.18
C LEU A 377 14.97 -5.87 0.91
N LYS A 378 14.69 -6.62 -0.15
CA LYS A 378 14.06 -6.12 -1.37
C LYS A 378 12.57 -6.45 -1.33
N THR A 379 11.72 -5.49 -1.69
CA THR A 379 10.29 -5.70 -1.89
C THR A 379 10.01 -5.75 -3.39
N GLU A 380 9.27 -6.76 -3.84
CA GLU A 380 8.75 -6.88 -5.21
C GLU A 380 7.22 -7.02 -5.17
N TYR A 381 6.57 -6.53 -6.22
CA TYR A 381 5.13 -6.68 -6.43
C TYR A 381 4.90 -7.64 -7.59
N ILE A 382 4.41 -8.84 -7.28
CA ILE A 382 4.18 -9.91 -8.25
C ILE A 382 2.74 -9.80 -8.77
N SER A 383 2.59 -9.41 -10.03
CA SER A 383 1.31 -9.51 -10.75
C SER A 383 1.16 -10.93 -11.31
N VAL A 384 0.02 -11.57 -11.10
CA VAL A 384 -0.36 -12.84 -11.72
C VAL A 384 -1.76 -12.72 -12.31
N PHE A 385 -2.08 -13.64 -13.20
CA PHE A 385 -3.41 -13.76 -13.78
C PHE A 385 -4.50 -13.88 -12.72
N SER A 386 -5.58 -13.13 -12.94
CA SER A 386 -6.81 -13.30 -12.17
C SER A 386 -7.57 -14.54 -12.61
N HIS A 387 -8.58 -14.94 -11.84
CA HIS A 387 -9.39 -16.11 -12.16
C HIS A 387 -10.07 -16.02 -13.54
N ALA A 388 -10.48 -14.81 -13.94
CA ALA A 388 -11.09 -14.58 -15.26
C ALA A 388 -10.12 -14.87 -16.43
N HIS A 389 -8.81 -14.73 -16.23
CA HIS A 389 -7.82 -15.07 -17.26
C HIS A 389 -7.80 -16.57 -17.55
N TYR A 390 -8.14 -17.40 -16.57
CA TYR A 390 -8.22 -18.85 -16.78
C TYR A 390 -9.41 -19.26 -17.65
N LEU A 391 -10.30 -18.32 -18.00
CA LEU A 391 -11.38 -18.54 -18.96
C LEU A 391 -11.00 -18.19 -20.41
N LEU A 392 -9.81 -17.63 -20.66
CA LEU A 392 -9.35 -17.25 -22.00
C LEU A 392 -9.59 -18.34 -23.08
N PRO A 393 -9.34 -19.64 -22.83
CA PRO A 393 -9.58 -20.67 -23.85
C PRO A 393 -11.05 -20.89 -24.21
N TYR A 394 -11.97 -20.58 -23.30
CA TYR A 394 -13.42 -20.69 -23.49
C TYR A 394 -14.00 -19.43 -24.13
N ILE A 395 -13.43 -18.26 -23.80
CA ILE A 395 -13.81 -16.97 -24.38
C ILE A 395 -13.39 -16.91 -25.85
N PHE A 396 -12.17 -17.35 -26.15
CA PHE A 396 -11.57 -17.27 -27.49
C PHE A 396 -11.37 -18.66 -28.11
N GLN A 397 -12.48 -19.33 -28.41
CA GLN A 397 -12.46 -20.72 -28.94
C GLN A 397 -11.79 -20.81 -30.32
N ASN A 398 -11.97 -19.78 -31.16
CA ASN A 398 -11.47 -19.76 -32.54
C ASN A 398 -10.01 -19.31 -32.65
N LEU A 399 -9.43 -18.74 -31.58
CA LEU A 399 -8.08 -18.18 -31.60
C LEU A 399 -7.08 -19.18 -31.04
N LYS A 400 -5.92 -19.32 -31.68
CA LYS A 400 -4.84 -20.21 -31.22
C LYS A 400 -3.81 -19.53 -30.35
N LYS A 401 -3.61 -18.22 -30.54
CA LYS A 401 -2.62 -17.42 -29.83
C LYS A 401 -3.20 -16.04 -29.53
N VAL A 402 -2.93 -15.51 -28.35
CA VAL A 402 -3.27 -14.13 -27.97
C VAL A 402 -2.11 -13.51 -27.19
N VAL A 403 -2.02 -12.19 -27.20
CA VAL A 403 -1.16 -11.44 -26.27
C VAL A 403 -2.02 -10.83 -25.18
N VAL A 404 -1.74 -11.14 -23.92
CA VAL A 404 -2.41 -10.52 -22.77
C VAL A 404 -1.56 -9.35 -22.27
N LEU A 405 -2.21 -8.21 -22.04
CA LEU A 405 -1.62 -7.00 -21.49
C LEU A 405 -2.37 -6.62 -20.21
N ASP A 406 -1.66 -6.39 -19.11
CA ASP A 406 -2.26 -5.80 -17.90
C ASP A 406 -2.64 -4.33 -18.19
N ASP A 407 -3.59 -3.76 -17.44
CA ASP A 407 -4.07 -2.39 -17.70
C ASP A 407 -3.09 -1.30 -17.22
N ASP A 408 -2.07 -1.69 -16.47
CA ASP A 408 -1.06 -0.84 -15.88
C ASP A 408 0.28 -0.90 -16.64
N VAL A 409 0.23 -1.17 -17.95
CA VAL A 409 1.41 -1.15 -18.82
C VAL A 409 1.39 0.03 -19.81
N VAL A 410 2.57 0.40 -20.30
CA VAL A 410 2.76 1.36 -21.38
C VAL A 410 3.71 0.78 -22.42
N ILE A 411 3.28 0.79 -23.68
CA ILE A 411 4.04 0.24 -24.80
C ILE A 411 4.88 1.36 -25.43
N GLN A 412 6.17 1.09 -25.63
CA GLN A 412 7.15 1.99 -26.24
C GLN A 412 7.68 1.50 -27.60
N ARG A 413 7.37 0.27 -27.99
CA ARG A 413 7.86 -0.37 -29.24
C ARG A 413 6.79 -1.25 -29.87
N ASP A 414 6.95 -1.53 -31.16
CA ASP A 414 6.06 -2.44 -31.89
C ASP A 414 6.11 -3.85 -31.29
N LEU A 415 4.94 -4.40 -30.98
CA LEU A 415 4.79 -5.73 -30.38
C LEU A 415 4.56 -6.83 -31.42
N SER A 416 4.53 -6.50 -32.71
CA SER A 416 4.24 -7.46 -33.79
C SER A 416 5.19 -8.66 -33.80
N ASP A 417 6.45 -8.47 -33.41
CA ASP A 417 7.44 -9.56 -33.36
C ASP A 417 7.10 -10.64 -32.33
N LEU A 418 6.24 -10.36 -31.34
CA LEU A 418 5.77 -11.34 -30.35
C LEU A 418 5.05 -12.53 -31.01
N TRP A 419 4.34 -12.31 -32.13
CA TRP A 419 3.63 -13.39 -32.83
C TRP A 419 4.57 -14.44 -33.41
N ASN A 420 5.80 -14.03 -33.75
CA ASN A 420 6.83 -14.87 -34.34
C ASN A 420 7.63 -15.66 -33.30
N ILE A 421 7.45 -15.37 -32.01
CA ILE A 421 8.15 -16.09 -30.93
C ILE A 421 7.61 -17.52 -30.86
N ASN A 422 8.55 -18.47 -30.96
CA ASN A 422 8.30 -19.88 -30.71
C ASN A 422 8.43 -20.17 -29.21
N LEU A 423 7.32 -20.51 -28.56
CA LEU A 423 7.29 -20.80 -27.12
C LEU A 423 7.89 -22.16 -26.74
N GLY A 424 8.41 -22.94 -27.70
CA GLY A 424 9.06 -24.22 -27.42
C GLY A 424 8.13 -25.26 -26.78
N GLY A 425 6.84 -25.22 -27.12
CA GLY A 425 5.81 -26.10 -26.55
C GLY A 425 5.28 -25.68 -25.18
N LYS A 426 5.74 -24.54 -24.64
CA LYS A 426 5.22 -23.90 -23.42
C LYS A 426 3.96 -23.10 -23.72
N VAL A 427 3.10 -22.91 -22.71
CA VAL A 427 1.80 -22.24 -22.87
C VAL A 427 1.89 -20.72 -22.78
N ASN A 428 2.76 -20.20 -21.91
CA ASN A 428 2.81 -18.77 -21.59
C ASN A 428 4.23 -18.22 -21.74
N GLY A 429 4.45 -17.31 -22.69
CA GLY A 429 5.64 -16.49 -22.76
C GLY A 429 5.51 -15.29 -21.84
N ALA A 430 6.29 -15.22 -20.77
CA ALA A 430 6.18 -14.18 -19.74
C ALA A 430 7.55 -13.70 -19.23
N LEU A 431 7.55 -12.56 -18.53
CA LEU A 431 8.73 -12.12 -17.78
C LEU A 431 9.01 -13.11 -16.63
N GLN A 432 10.23 -13.63 -16.56
CA GLN A 432 10.71 -14.41 -15.42
C GLN A 432 11.51 -13.54 -14.44
N LEU A 433 11.06 -13.52 -13.20
CA LEU A 433 11.71 -12.85 -12.08
C LEU A 433 12.50 -13.87 -11.25
N CYS A 434 13.77 -14.09 -11.60
CA CYS A 434 14.62 -15.05 -10.89
C CYS A 434 15.29 -14.49 -9.63
N SER A 435 15.13 -13.19 -9.34
CA SER A 435 15.55 -12.58 -8.07
C SER A 435 14.72 -13.09 -6.89
N VAL A 436 13.54 -13.65 -7.18
CA VAL A 436 12.70 -14.35 -6.23
C VAL A 436 12.49 -15.79 -6.69
N ARG A 437 12.83 -16.74 -5.83
CA ARG A 437 12.66 -18.17 -6.10
C ARG A 437 11.39 -18.69 -5.44
N LEU A 438 10.74 -19.68 -6.02
CA LEU A 438 9.55 -20.30 -5.41
C LEU A 438 9.84 -20.85 -4.00
N GLY A 439 11.08 -21.29 -3.73
CA GLY A 439 11.52 -21.71 -2.40
C GLY A 439 11.42 -20.61 -1.33
N GLN A 440 11.51 -19.35 -1.71
CA GLN A 440 11.30 -18.23 -0.78
C GLN A 440 9.80 -17.99 -0.48
N LEU A 441 8.91 -18.62 -1.26
CA LEU A 441 7.47 -18.60 -1.06
C LEU A 441 6.92 -19.91 -0.49
N THR A 442 7.77 -20.84 -0.02
CA THR A 442 7.32 -22.15 0.49
C THR A 442 6.27 -22.06 1.60
N ARG A 443 6.30 -21.00 2.42
CA ARG A 443 5.27 -20.73 3.43
C ARG A 443 3.86 -20.53 2.85
N TYR A 444 3.75 -20.10 1.60
CA TYR A 444 2.49 -19.85 0.88
C TYR A 444 2.12 -20.97 -0.07
N LEU A 445 3.14 -21.59 -0.67
CA LEU A 445 2.97 -22.61 -1.69
C LEU A 445 2.81 -24.02 -1.09
N GLY A 446 3.14 -24.22 0.20
CA GLY A 446 3.19 -25.52 0.86
C GLY A 446 4.50 -26.26 0.61
N ASP A 447 4.92 -27.13 1.52
CA ASP A 447 6.13 -27.95 1.33
C ASP A 447 5.89 -29.03 0.27
N ASN A 448 6.84 -29.16 -0.67
CA ASN A 448 6.98 -30.25 -1.66
C ASN A 448 6.07 -30.26 -2.90
N ILE A 449 5.46 -29.13 -3.30
CA ILE A 449 4.58 -29.08 -4.49
C ILE A 449 5.31 -28.59 -5.77
N PHE A 450 6.53 -28.06 -5.65
CA PHE A 450 7.26 -27.41 -6.74
C PHE A 450 8.77 -27.47 -6.55
N ASP A 451 9.53 -27.22 -7.63
CA ASP A 451 10.97 -26.99 -7.52
C ASP A 451 11.26 -25.64 -6.85
N LYS A 452 11.92 -25.70 -5.69
CA LYS A 452 12.29 -24.52 -4.89
C LYS A 452 13.20 -23.55 -5.66
N ASN A 453 13.90 -24.01 -6.69
CA ASN A 453 14.78 -23.20 -7.52
C ASN A 453 14.09 -22.56 -8.73
N SER A 454 12.82 -22.86 -8.99
CA SER A 454 12.08 -22.25 -10.09
C SER A 454 11.98 -20.73 -9.91
N CYS A 455 12.15 -20.00 -11.01
CA CYS A 455 11.91 -18.57 -11.06
C CYS A 455 10.40 -18.29 -11.02
N LEU A 456 10.04 -17.15 -10.45
CA LEU A 456 8.69 -16.63 -10.59
C LEU A 456 8.46 -16.12 -12.02
N TRP A 457 7.20 -16.13 -12.44
CA TRP A 457 6.76 -15.41 -13.63
C TRP A 457 5.83 -14.26 -13.21
N MET A 458 5.73 -13.25 -14.06
CA MET A 458 4.85 -12.12 -13.84
C MET A 458 3.92 -11.91 -15.03
N SER A 459 2.68 -11.51 -14.72
CA SER A 459 1.76 -10.91 -15.69
C SER A 459 2.27 -9.52 -16.13
N GLY A 460 1.58 -8.90 -17.08
CA GLY A 460 1.89 -7.58 -17.63
C GLY A 460 2.02 -7.63 -19.15
N LEU A 461 2.83 -8.56 -19.63
CA LEU A 461 2.93 -8.94 -21.04
C LEU A 461 3.07 -10.45 -21.12
N ASN A 462 2.08 -11.09 -21.72
CA ASN A 462 2.05 -12.55 -21.84
C ASN A 462 1.69 -12.97 -23.26
N ILE A 463 2.45 -13.89 -23.84
CA ILE A 463 2.13 -14.55 -25.11
C ILE A 463 1.50 -15.89 -24.77
N ILE A 464 0.20 -16.03 -25.03
CA ILE A 464 -0.55 -17.22 -24.64
C ILE A 464 -0.85 -18.09 -25.84
N ASP A 465 -0.39 -19.34 -25.80
CA ASP A 465 -0.81 -20.39 -26.72
C ASP A 465 -2.11 -21.04 -26.20
N LEU A 466 -3.25 -20.57 -26.72
CA LEU A 466 -4.57 -21.07 -26.36
C LEU A 466 -4.80 -22.50 -26.84
N ALA A 467 -4.17 -22.93 -27.94
CA ALA A 467 -4.30 -24.30 -28.41
C ALA A 467 -3.63 -25.25 -27.41
N ARG A 468 -2.40 -24.94 -27.01
CA ARG A 468 -1.66 -25.73 -26.01
C ARG A 468 -2.32 -25.67 -24.63
N TRP A 469 -2.88 -24.52 -24.24
CA TRP A 469 -3.65 -24.40 -23.01
C TRP A 469 -4.83 -25.38 -22.99
N ARG A 470 -5.58 -25.48 -24.09
CA ARG A 470 -6.71 -26.43 -24.21
C ARG A 470 -6.25 -27.88 -24.20
N GLU A 471 -5.14 -28.21 -24.88
CA GLU A 471 -4.57 -29.56 -24.87
C GLU A 471 -4.18 -30.04 -23.47
N LEU A 472 -3.62 -29.14 -22.65
CA LEU A 472 -3.17 -29.44 -21.29
C LEU A 472 -4.23 -29.20 -20.21
N ASP A 473 -5.38 -28.62 -20.58
CA ASP A 473 -6.47 -28.25 -19.70
C ASP A 473 -6.00 -27.47 -18.44
N LEU A 474 -5.23 -26.40 -18.67
CA LEU A 474 -4.68 -25.61 -17.55
C LEU A 474 -5.77 -24.90 -16.73
N THR A 475 -6.95 -24.65 -17.31
CA THR A 475 -8.08 -24.08 -16.58
C THR A 475 -8.57 -25.03 -15.50
N GLU A 476 -8.71 -26.32 -15.82
CA GLU A 476 -9.09 -27.33 -14.85
C GLU A 476 -7.98 -27.60 -13.83
N THR A 477 -6.71 -27.53 -14.26
CA THR A 477 -5.56 -27.61 -13.36
C THR A 477 -5.59 -26.49 -12.32
N TYR A 478 -5.82 -25.25 -12.75
CA TYR A 478 -5.98 -24.11 -11.86
C TYR A 478 -7.14 -24.28 -10.88
N ARG A 479 -8.30 -24.72 -11.35
CA ARG A 479 -9.48 -24.97 -10.51
C ARG A 479 -9.18 -26.00 -9.42
N LYS A 480 -8.54 -27.12 -9.77
CA LYS A 480 -8.14 -28.17 -8.81
C LYS A 480 -7.14 -27.66 -7.79
N LEU A 481 -6.12 -26.91 -8.23
CA LEU A 481 -5.12 -26.32 -7.34
C LEU A 481 -5.75 -25.29 -6.39
N GLY A 482 -6.63 -24.42 -6.89
CA GLY A 482 -7.38 -23.46 -6.07
C GLY A 482 -8.17 -24.16 -4.96
N GLN A 483 -8.89 -25.23 -5.28
CA GLN A 483 -9.62 -26.03 -4.29
C GLN A 483 -8.72 -26.75 -3.28
N LEU A 484 -7.56 -27.24 -3.72
CA LEU A 484 -6.59 -27.89 -2.84
C LEU A 484 -5.97 -26.89 -1.87
N VAL A 485 -5.48 -25.77 -2.40
CA VAL A 485 -4.74 -24.78 -1.61
C VAL A 485 -5.69 -24.05 -0.66
N THR A 486 -6.91 -23.72 -1.06
CA THR A 486 -7.92 -23.10 -0.16
C THR A 486 -8.23 -23.97 1.07
N LYS A 487 -8.05 -25.29 0.99
CA LYS A 487 -8.19 -26.20 2.15
C LYS A 487 -6.97 -26.19 3.08
N LEU A 488 -5.82 -25.76 2.57
CA LEU A 488 -4.51 -25.78 3.25
C LEU A 488 -4.09 -24.42 3.81
N THR A 489 -4.64 -23.31 3.29
CA THR A 489 -4.33 -21.94 3.75
C THR A 489 -5.59 -21.21 4.18
N GLU A 490 -5.45 -20.38 5.22
CA GLU A 490 -6.50 -19.46 5.68
C GLU A 490 -6.62 -18.22 4.77
N SER A 491 -5.66 -17.99 3.87
CA SER A 491 -5.65 -16.84 2.94
C SER A 491 -6.12 -17.23 1.54
N ILE A 492 -7.29 -16.73 1.15
CA ILE A 492 -7.85 -16.86 -0.21
C ILE A 492 -6.89 -16.28 -1.26
N GLU A 493 -6.26 -15.15 -0.95
CA GLU A 493 -5.34 -14.45 -1.84
C GLU A 493 -4.05 -15.26 -2.04
N GLY A 494 -3.48 -15.77 -0.95
CA GLY A 494 -2.34 -16.68 -1.02
C GLY A 494 -2.67 -17.94 -1.82
N ALA A 495 -3.89 -18.46 -1.70
CA ALA A 495 -4.34 -19.61 -2.48
C ALA A 495 -4.39 -19.31 -3.99
N ALA A 496 -4.89 -18.15 -4.38
CA ALA A 496 -4.93 -17.72 -5.78
C ALA A 496 -3.52 -17.53 -6.36
N LEU A 497 -2.60 -16.91 -5.61
CA LEU A 497 -1.20 -16.77 -6.03
C LEU A 497 -0.55 -18.16 -6.23
N THR A 498 -0.68 -19.04 -5.24
CA THR A 498 -0.12 -20.39 -5.30
C THR A 498 -0.68 -21.18 -6.47
N ALA A 499 -2.01 -21.21 -6.64
CA ALA A 499 -2.64 -21.89 -7.75
C ALA A 499 -2.16 -21.33 -9.09
N SER A 500 -2.00 -20.00 -9.20
CA SER A 500 -1.57 -19.37 -10.44
C SER A 500 -0.14 -19.73 -10.81
N LEU A 501 0.78 -19.66 -9.84
CA LEU A 501 2.19 -20.01 -10.05
C LEU A 501 2.36 -21.49 -10.41
N LEU A 502 1.68 -22.37 -9.70
CA LEU A 502 1.78 -23.82 -9.90
C LEU A 502 1.11 -24.31 -11.19
N THR A 503 0.04 -23.64 -11.65
CA THR A 503 -0.63 -24.02 -12.90
C THR A 503 0.31 -23.89 -14.09
N PHE A 504 1.24 -22.94 -14.04
CA PHE A 504 2.22 -22.72 -15.09
C PHE A 504 3.60 -23.33 -14.78
N ASP A 505 3.69 -24.26 -13.82
CA ASP A 505 4.96 -24.94 -13.54
C ASP A 505 5.43 -25.70 -14.78
N ASP A 506 6.68 -25.47 -15.17
CA ASP A 506 7.27 -25.88 -16.45
C ASP A 506 6.42 -25.51 -17.71
N GLN A 507 5.53 -24.52 -17.64
CA GLN A 507 4.74 -24.02 -18.78
C GLN A 507 5.08 -22.57 -19.17
N ILE A 508 6.13 -22.00 -18.58
CA ILE A 508 6.60 -20.64 -18.88
C ILE A 508 7.77 -20.68 -19.87
N PHE A 509 7.66 -19.88 -20.93
CA PHE A 509 8.77 -19.48 -21.77
C PHE A 509 9.28 -18.10 -21.31
N ALA A 510 10.56 -18.00 -20.96
CA ALA A 510 11.14 -16.77 -20.46
C ALA A 510 11.32 -15.73 -21.57
N LEU A 511 10.62 -14.61 -21.48
CA LEU A 511 10.85 -13.48 -22.38
C LEU A 511 12.16 -12.76 -22.01
N ASP A 512 12.88 -12.29 -23.03
CA ASP A 512 14.04 -11.43 -22.83
C ASP A 512 13.65 -10.15 -22.06
N LYS A 513 14.55 -9.68 -21.18
CA LYS A 513 14.35 -8.47 -20.37
C LYS A 513 14.12 -7.21 -21.20
N VAL A 514 14.51 -7.18 -22.48
CA VAL A 514 14.20 -6.05 -23.37
C VAL A 514 12.70 -5.90 -23.64
N TRP A 515 11.90 -6.95 -23.42
CA TRP A 515 10.46 -6.89 -23.65
C TRP A 515 9.71 -6.14 -22.55
N VAL A 516 10.06 -6.39 -21.28
CA VAL A 516 9.31 -5.85 -20.14
C VAL A 516 10.25 -5.34 -19.07
N LEU A 517 10.08 -4.08 -18.68
CA LEU A 517 10.65 -3.52 -17.46
C LEU A 517 9.55 -3.36 -16.42
N SER A 518 9.64 -4.13 -15.34
CA SER A 518 8.80 -3.99 -14.15
C SER A 518 9.40 -2.99 -13.16
N GLY A 519 8.58 -2.52 -12.23
CA GLY A 519 8.96 -1.72 -11.08
C GLY A 519 8.38 -0.32 -11.06
N LEU A 520 7.74 0.17 -12.14
CA LEU A 520 7.34 1.58 -12.22
C LEU A 520 6.23 1.95 -11.22
N GLY A 521 5.56 0.98 -10.59
CA GLY A 521 4.58 1.19 -9.54
C GLY A 521 5.14 1.13 -8.11
N HIS A 522 6.45 0.94 -7.91
CA HIS A 522 7.03 0.91 -6.56
C HIS A 522 8.54 1.25 -6.48
N ASP A 523 9.33 0.90 -7.50
CA ASP A 523 10.77 1.11 -7.56
C ASP A 523 11.11 2.52 -8.08
N ARG A 524 11.77 3.31 -7.24
CA ARG A 524 12.13 4.71 -7.52
C ARG A 524 13.56 4.89 -8.02
N GLU A 525 14.29 3.82 -8.24
CA GLU A 525 15.70 3.84 -8.62
C GLU A 525 15.95 3.15 -9.97
N LEU A 526 14.88 2.84 -10.72
CA LEU A 526 15.00 2.31 -12.08
C LEU A 526 15.91 3.20 -12.95
N ASN A 527 16.81 2.52 -13.64
CA ASN A 527 17.79 3.15 -14.52
C ASN A 527 17.10 3.75 -15.77
N ALA A 528 17.43 4.99 -16.10
CA ALA A 528 16.84 5.69 -17.24
C ALA A 528 17.11 4.99 -18.60
N GLN A 529 18.26 4.32 -18.75
CA GLN A 529 18.60 3.59 -19.95
C GLN A 529 17.77 2.32 -20.09
N ASP A 530 17.49 1.61 -18.99
CA ASP A 530 16.62 0.44 -19.00
C ASP A 530 15.19 0.83 -19.37
N ILE A 531 14.69 1.93 -18.80
CA ILE A 531 13.37 2.49 -19.16
C ILE A 531 13.31 2.80 -20.66
N LYS A 532 14.33 3.47 -21.20
CA LYS A 532 14.39 3.80 -22.64
C LYS A 532 14.48 2.56 -23.54
N ASN A 533 15.10 1.49 -23.04
CA ASN A 533 15.36 0.29 -23.82
C ASN A 533 14.19 -0.71 -23.82
N ALA A 534 13.35 -0.70 -22.80
CA ALA A 534 12.24 -1.65 -22.66
C ALA A 534 11.14 -1.40 -23.70
N ALA A 535 10.60 -2.48 -24.28
CA ALA A 535 9.44 -2.41 -25.16
C ALA A 535 8.15 -2.10 -24.40
N VAL A 536 8.00 -2.64 -23.19
CA VAL A 536 6.84 -2.44 -22.31
C VAL A 536 7.32 -1.99 -20.93
N LEU A 537 6.72 -0.93 -20.43
CA LEU A 537 6.89 -0.44 -19.06
C LEU A 537 5.71 -0.91 -18.22
N HIS A 538 5.99 -1.65 -17.15
CA HIS A 538 4.96 -2.21 -16.27
C HIS A 538 4.95 -1.46 -14.93
N TYR A 539 3.82 -0.83 -14.61
CA TYR A 539 3.60 -0.08 -13.37
C TYR A 539 3.16 -1.01 -12.22
N ASN A 540 3.75 -2.20 -12.12
CA ASN A 540 3.42 -3.13 -11.06
C ASN A 540 3.75 -2.53 -9.68
N GLY A 541 2.79 -2.62 -8.76
CA GLY A 541 2.83 -2.02 -7.43
C GLY A 541 1.78 -0.92 -7.22
N LYS A 542 1.72 -0.42 -5.98
CA LYS A 542 0.62 0.44 -5.51
C LYS A 542 0.68 1.89 -6.02
N MET A 543 1.82 2.37 -6.51
CA MET A 543 2.00 3.77 -6.95
C MET A 543 1.67 3.94 -8.44
N LYS A 544 0.43 3.62 -8.83
CA LYS A 544 -0.05 3.68 -10.23
C LYS A 544 -0.03 5.11 -10.80
N PRO A 545 0.17 5.30 -12.12
CA PRO A 545 0.39 6.62 -12.70
C PRO A 545 -0.86 7.52 -12.68
N TRP A 546 -2.06 6.94 -12.64
CA TRP A 546 -3.33 7.66 -12.52
C TRP A 546 -3.72 8.04 -11.09
N LEU A 547 -2.92 7.65 -10.09
CA LEU A 547 -3.13 8.02 -8.68
C LEU A 547 -2.32 9.27 -8.35
N GLU A 548 -2.80 10.08 -7.41
CA GLU A 548 -2.03 11.19 -6.84
C GLU A 548 -0.69 10.70 -6.27
N LEU A 549 -0.72 9.55 -5.60
CA LEU A 549 0.44 8.88 -5.01
C LEU A 549 1.37 8.19 -6.03
N GLY A 550 1.06 8.22 -7.33
CA GLY A 550 1.94 7.64 -8.35
C GLY A 550 3.32 8.33 -8.41
N ILE A 551 4.37 7.58 -8.76
CA ILE A 551 5.75 8.09 -8.79
C ILE A 551 5.88 9.23 -9.82
N PRO A 552 6.15 10.49 -9.41
CA PRO A 552 6.08 11.64 -10.30
C PRO A 552 6.96 11.52 -11.54
N LYS A 553 8.19 10.99 -11.38
CA LYS A 553 9.14 10.85 -12.48
C LYS A 553 8.68 9.89 -13.59
N TYR A 554 7.77 8.95 -13.31
CA TYR A 554 7.29 7.98 -14.32
C TYR A 554 5.90 8.32 -14.86
N LYS A 555 5.17 9.26 -14.25
CA LYS A 555 3.81 9.62 -14.69
C LYS A 555 3.76 10.11 -16.13
N HIS A 556 4.83 10.74 -16.62
CA HIS A 556 4.87 11.33 -17.96
C HIS A 556 4.76 10.29 -19.08
N TYR A 557 5.31 9.08 -18.91
CA TYR A 557 5.19 8.00 -19.91
C TYR A 557 3.75 7.52 -20.07
N TRP A 558 2.93 7.60 -19.03
CA TRP A 558 1.51 7.25 -19.10
C TRP A 558 0.68 8.43 -19.60
N LYS A 559 0.91 9.64 -19.04
CA LYS A 559 0.17 10.86 -19.40
C LYS A 559 0.31 11.24 -20.88
N SER A 560 1.40 10.88 -21.56
CA SER A 560 1.61 11.19 -22.98
C SER A 560 0.58 10.57 -23.93
N TYR A 561 -0.16 9.56 -23.47
CA TYR A 561 -1.18 8.87 -24.28
C TYR A 561 -2.61 9.27 -23.90
N LEU A 562 -2.79 10.23 -22.99
CA LEU A 562 -4.10 10.81 -22.72
C LEU A 562 -4.43 11.90 -23.74
N ASN A 563 -5.69 11.93 -24.17
CA ASN A 563 -6.20 12.99 -25.02
C ASN A 563 -6.53 14.24 -24.19
N GLY A 564 -5.61 15.20 -24.15
CA GLY A 564 -5.77 16.44 -23.39
C GLY A 564 -7.00 17.27 -23.76
N ASP A 565 -7.46 17.16 -25.01
CA ASP A 565 -8.58 17.93 -25.56
C ASP A 565 -9.94 17.25 -25.33
N ASP A 566 -9.97 16.09 -24.67
CA ASP A 566 -11.20 15.37 -24.42
C ASP A 566 -12.12 16.11 -23.42
N GLN A 567 -13.37 16.30 -23.84
CA GLN A 567 -14.36 17.05 -23.06
C GLN A 567 -14.71 16.35 -21.73
N PHE A 568 -14.77 15.02 -21.68
CA PHE A 568 -15.07 14.33 -20.42
C PHE A 568 -13.90 14.40 -19.46
N LEU A 569 -12.67 14.32 -19.96
CA LEU A 569 -11.46 14.44 -19.13
C LEU A 569 -11.34 15.83 -18.49
N SER A 570 -11.60 16.89 -19.26
CA SER A 570 -11.61 18.26 -18.75
C SER A 570 -12.73 18.49 -17.73
N GLN A 571 -13.96 18.03 -18.02
CA GLN A 571 -15.10 18.19 -17.12
C GLN A 571 -14.97 17.42 -15.80
N CYS A 572 -14.16 16.34 -15.77
CA CYS A 572 -13.90 15.54 -14.58
C CYS A 572 -12.55 15.84 -13.93
N ASN A 573 -11.86 16.91 -14.34
CA ASN A 573 -10.55 17.32 -13.82
C ASN A 573 -9.51 16.19 -13.84
N VAL A 574 -9.52 15.35 -14.88
CA VAL A 574 -8.55 14.25 -15.02
C VAL A 574 -7.16 14.80 -15.39
N ASN A 575 -7.12 15.87 -16.19
CA ASN A 575 -5.88 16.44 -16.71
C ASN A 575 -5.20 17.43 -15.76
N GLN A 576 -5.81 17.71 -14.60
CA GLN A 576 -5.26 18.65 -13.60
C GLN A 576 -4.11 18.04 -12.78
#